data_AF-A0A238DJ95-F1
#
_entry.id   AF-A0A238DJ95-F1
#
_cell.length_a   1.000
_cell.length_b   1.000
_cell.length_c   1.000
_cell.angle_alpha   90.00
_cell.angle_beta   90.00
_cell.angle_gamma   90.00
#
_symmetry.space_group_name_H-M   'P 1'
#
loop_
_entity.id
_entity.type
_entity.pdbx_description
1 polymer ?
#
loop_
_entity_poly.entity_id
_entity_poly.type
_entity_poly.pdbx_seq_one_letter_code
_entity_poly.pdbx_strand_id
1 'polypeptide(L)'
;MVINMDDTRLTTIAQLEQFLSANAQVAFSPHGDDAQRYAHISRVLRRLDYPRRTKCERGVVLAYLRHTSGYSRAQLTRLVRRWQANRLAAEPLVKRYGAPAAPFARKFTPGDVTLLVEMDRAHEDVCGPAIAHLLQRAYHVYGDARYARLATLSVSHLYNLRKSAGYRAQRLHVTKTRPVNNPIGTRRAPQPQGRAGFVRIDTVHQGDQDGIKGVYHITCVDAVSQWQVQACVQGISEAYLLPVLALVIAQFPFEIAGFHSDNGSEYINARVTKMLEKLRIEQTKSRSRHSNDNALAESKNASVVRKHMGYSHIPQQYAQRINAFYQTVFNPWLNGHRPCLFATEITSPKGKIVKRYAHADVKTPLACLAQLSAQGLVRFKAGITLDALQAQAAAQTDLAAAQAMQQAKAALFARFNAPRQQA
;
A
#
# COMPACT_ATOMS: atom_id res chain seq x y z
N MET A 1 33.61 33.18 -29.01
CA MET A 1 34.97 33.73 -28.85
C MET A 1 35.43 33.44 -27.42
N VAL A 2 36.41 32.56 -27.23
CA VAL A 2 36.99 32.29 -25.90
C VAL A 2 38.12 33.29 -25.70
N ILE A 3 37.91 34.27 -24.82
CA ILE A 3 38.95 35.26 -24.48
C ILE A 3 39.80 34.63 -23.37
N ASN A 4 41.05 34.31 -23.68
CA ASN A 4 42.03 33.92 -22.67
C ASN A 4 42.58 35.18 -22.00
N MET A 5 42.29 35.34 -20.71
CA MET A 5 42.80 36.46 -19.93
C MET A 5 44.25 36.19 -19.51
N ASP A 6 45.19 36.99 -20.00
CA ASP A 6 46.54 37.07 -19.45
C ASP A 6 46.56 38.01 -18.24
N ASP A 7 46.59 37.43 -17.04
CA ASP A 7 46.55 38.16 -15.78
C ASP A 7 47.94 38.49 -15.23
N THR A 8 49.01 38.12 -15.94
CA THR A 8 50.39 38.25 -15.46
C THR A 8 50.82 39.71 -15.24
N ARG A 9 50.18 40.65 -15.94
CA ARG A 9 50.41 42.10 -15.82
C ARG A 9 49.77 42.75 -14.59
N LEU A 10 48.87 42.05 -13.89
CA LEU A 10 48.23 42.52 -12.65
C LEU A 10 49.13 42.22 -11.45
N THR A 11 50.10 43.11 -11.21
CA THR A 11 51.18 42.95 -10.22
C THR A 11 51.01 43.81 -8.98
N THR A 12 50.10 44.79 -8.99
CA THR A 12 49.84 45.68 -7.83
C THR A 12 48.39 45.58 -7.33
N ILE A 13 48.15 46.01 -6.09
CA ILE A 13 46.79 46.02 -5.51
C ILE A 13 45.89 47.02 -6.25
N ALA A 14 46.40 48.21 -6.58
CA ALA A 14 45.65 49.21 -7.34
C ALA A 14 45.18 48.69 -8.70
N GLN A 15 46.01 47.89 -9.39
CA GLN A 15 45.64 47.22 -10.64
C GLN A 15 44.54 46.18 -10.43
N LEU A 16 44.53 45.46 -9.32
CA LEU A 16 43.44 44.53 -8.98
C LEU A 16 42.13 45.26 -8.68
N GLU A 17 42.19 46.40 -7.99
CA GLU A 17 41.00 47.23 -7.70
C GLU A 17 40.41 47.79 -8.99
N GLN A 18 41.25 48.32 -9.88
CA GLN A 18 40.84 48.80 -11.20
C GLN A 18 40.27 47.67 -12.07
N PHE A 19 40.87 46.48 -12.01
CA PHE A 19 40.35 45.31 -12.71
C PHE A 19 38.97 44.89 -12.19
N LEU A 20 38.79 44.83 -10.87
CA LEU A 20 37.54 44.44 -10.24
C LEU A 20 36.42 45.46 -10.48
N SER A 21 36.75 46.75 -10.49
CA SER A 21 35.76 47.81 -10.78
C SER A 21 35.35 47.82 -12.26
N ALA A 22 36.31 47.63 -13.18
CA ALA A 22 36.05 47.60 -14.62
C ALA A 22 35.28 46.34 -15.07
N ASN A 23 35.40 45.22 -14.35
CA ASN A 23 34.82 43.94 -14.74
C ASN A 23 33.70 43.44 -13.81
N ALA A 24 33.08 44.32 -13.03
CA ALA A 24 32.06 43.95 -12.04
C ALA A 24 30.83 43.20 -12.63
N GLN A 25 30.53 43.41 -13.92
CA GLN A 25 29.41 42.77 -14.63
C GLN A 25 29.80 41.54 -15.46
N VAL A 26 31.10 41.21 -15.54
CA VAL A 26 31.60 40.08 -16.34
C VAL A 26 31.70 38.84 -15.46
N ALA A 27 30.96 37.78 -15.82
CA ALA A 27 31.06 36.49 -15.14
C ALA A 27 32.19 35.65 -15.75
N PHE A 28 33.28 35.44 -14.99
CA PHE A 28 34.37 34.57 -15.42
C PHE A 28 33.98 33.10 -15.20
N SER A 29 34.12 32.29 -16.25
CA SER A 29 34.03 30.84 -16.11
C SER A 29 35.26 30.33 -15.35
N PRO A 30 35.11 29.40 -14.38
CA PRO A 30 36.22 28.90 -13.59
C PRO A 30 37.28 28.29 -14.51
N HIS A 31 38.54 28.72 -14.35
CA HIS A 31 39.67 28.20 -15.12
C HIS A 31 39.88 26.71 -14.87
N GLY A 32 39.43 25.85 -15.79
CA GLY A 32 39.93 24.49 -15.88
C GLY A 32 39.58 23.55 -14.71
N ASP A 33 40.33 22.45 -14.61
CA ASP A 33 40.14 21.45 -13.55
C ASP A 33 40.60 21.97 -12.16
N ASP A 34 40.42 21.17 -11.10
CA ASP A 34 40.81 21.59 -9.75
C ASP A 34 42.31 21.88 -9.60
N ALA A 35 43.16 21.19 -10.36
CA ALA A 35 44.61 21.37 -10.31
C ALA A 35 45.00 22.72 -10.92
N GLN A 36 44.41 23.07 -12.07
CA GLN A 36 44.62 24.35 -12.73
C GLN A 36 44.16 25.52 -11.85
N ARG A 37 43.03 25.39 -11.15
CA ARG A 37 42.56 26.40 -10.19
C ARG A 37 43.49 26.56 -8.98
N TYR A 38 44.06 25.48 -8.46
CA TYR A 38 44.99 25.53 -7.33
C TYR A 38 46.33 26.16 -7.73
N ALA A 39 46.80 25.88 -8.95
CA ALA A 39 47.98 26.51 -9.53
C ALA A 39 47.75 28.02 -9.73
N HIS A 40 46.58 28.42 -10.25
CA HIS A 40 46.19 29.84 -10.37
C HIS A 40 46.22 30.57 -9.02
N ILE A 41 45.53 30.02 -8.01
CA ILE A 41 45.51 30.60 -6.66
C ILE A 41 46.94 30.74 -6.11
N SER A 42 47.77 29.70 -6.27
CA SER A 42 49.16 29.73 -5.79
C SER A 42 50.00 30.79 -6.49
N ARG A 43 49.82 30.97 -7.81
CA ARG A 43 50.54 31.96 -8.62
C ARG A 43 50.21 33.38 -8.19
N VAL A 44 48.93 33.70 -8.02
CA VAL A 44 48.46 35.03 -7.60
C VAL A 44 48.93 35.37 -6.18
N LEU A 45 48.82 34.42 -5.24
CA LEU A 45 49.27 34.63 -3.86
C LEU A 45 50.78 34.86 -3.75
N ARG A 46 51.58 34.16 -4.58
CA ARG A 46 53.04 34.39 -4.71
C ARG A 46 53.33 35.76 -5.32
N ARG A 47 52.72 36.06 -6.48
CA ARG A 47 52.94 37.29 -7.27
C ARG A 47 52.74 38.55 -6.45
N LEU A 48 51.73 38.57 -5.57
CA LEU A 48 51.35 39.75 -4.79
C LEU A 48 51.93 39.78 -3.37
N ASP A 49 52.80 38.82 -3.05
CA ASP A 49 53.37 38.62 -1.70
C ASP A 49 52.27 38.70 -0.62
N TYR A 50 51.20 37.92 -0.81
CA TYR A 50 49.98 37.97 0.01
C TYR A 50 50.22 37.96 1.54
N PRO A 51 51.19 37.19 2.09
CA PRO A 51 51.50 37.21 3.51
C PRO A 51 51.96 38.58 4.04
N ARG A 52 52.60 39.42 3.22
CA ARG A 52 53.08 40.74 3.65
C ARG A 52 52.07 41.87 3.45
N ARG A 53 50.92 41.59 2.86
CA ARG A 53 49.85 42.58 2.62
C ARG A 53 49.05 42.89 3.88
N THR A 54 48.57 44.13 3.98
CA THR A 54 47.65 44.59 5.02
C THR A 54 46.27 43.91 4.91
N LYS A 55 45.45 44.02 5.96
CA LYS A 55 44.10 43.42 5.98
C LYS A 55 43.22 43.89 4.82
N CYS A 56 43.30 45.17 4.45
CA CYS A 56 42.53 45.75 3.36
C CYS A 56 42.99 45.17 2.00
N GLU A 57 44.29 45.21 1.72
CA GLU A 57 44.88 44.67 0.49
C GLU A 57 44.62 43.17 0.33
N ARG A 58 44.70 42.39 1.41
CA ARG A 58 44.34 40.95 1.39
C ARG A 58 42.88 40.74 1.00
N GLY A 59 41.98 41.66 1.35
CA GLY A 59 40.58 41.65 0.94
C GLY A 59 40.43 41.79 -0.58
N VAL A 60 41.19 42.70 -1.20
CA VAL A 60 41.22 42.89 -2.66
C VAL A 60 41.71 41.63 -3.37
N VAL A 61 42.80 41.03 -2.90
CA VAL A 61 43.34 39.78 -3.50
C VAL A 61 42.32 38.63 -3.40
N LEU A 62 41.62 38.51 -2.27
CA LEU A 62 40.58 37.48 -2.10
C LEU A 62 39.36 37.74 -2.98
N ALA A 63 38.96 38.99 -3.18
CA ALA A 63 37.88 39.37 -4.09
C ALA A 63 38.24 39.00 -5.54
N TYR A 64 39.47 39.29 -5.95
CA TYR A 64 40.01 38.90 -7.25
C TYR A 64 40.05 37.37 -7.45
N LEU A 65 40.56 36.63 -6.46
CA LEU A 65 40.60 35.16 -6.53
C LEU A 65 39.20 34.55 -6.54
N ARG A 66 38.23 35.13 -5.82
CA ARG A 66 36.82 34.70 -5.87
C ARG A 66 36.24 34.89 -7.26
N HIS A 67 36.51 36.04 -7.86
CA HIS A 67 36.02 36.39 -9.18
C HIS A 67 36.62 35.50 -10.28
N THR A 68 37.90 35.14 -10.19
CA THR A 68 38.62 34.39 -11.25
C THR A 68 38.65 32.86 -11.06
N SER A 69 38.55 32.34 -9.83
CA SER A 69 38.59 30.88 -9.58
C SER A 69 37.21 30.22 -9.48
N GLY A 70 36.14 31.02 -9.32
CA GLY A 70 34.78 30.53 -9.11
C GLY A 70 34.52 29.90 -7.73
N TYR A 71 35.52 29.88 -6.84
CA TYR A 71 35.34 29.34 -5.49
C TYR A 71 34.61 30.31 -4.56
N SER A 72 33.81 29.77 -3.64
CA SER A 72 33.20 30.56 -2.58
C SER A 72 34.26 31.17 -1.64
N ARG A 73 33.90 32.25 -0.95
CA ARG A 73 34.77 32.90 0.04
C ARG A 73 35.30 31.91 1.08
N ALA A 74 34.43 31.04 1.62
CA ALA A 74 34.81 30.05 2.63
C ALA A 74 35.85 29.05 2.09
N GLN A 75 35.66 28.58 0.86
CA GLN A 75 36.58 27.66 0.22
C GLN A 75 37.94 28.32 -0.07
N LEU A 76 37.95 29.57 -0.53
CA LEU A 76 39.19 30.33 -0.74
C LEU A 76 39.93 30.59 0.56
N THR A 77 39.24 30.97 1.64
CA THR A 77 39.87 31.13 2.96
C THR A 77 40.56 29.84 3.41
N ARG A 78 39.92 28.68 3.18
CA ARG A 78 40.52 27.37 3.47
C ARG A 78 41.75 27.09 2.62
N LEU A 79 41.69 27.37 1.31
CA LEU A 79 42.83 27.15 0.40
C LEU A 79 43.99 28.11 0.70
N VAL A 80 43.73 29.37 0.98
CA VAL A 80 44.76 30.35 1.35
C VAL A 80 45.46 29.94 2.66
N ARG A 81 44.73 29.47 3.67
CA ARG A 81 45.34 28.91 4.89
C ARG A 81 46.25 27.72 4.59
N ARG A 82 45.79 26.78 3.75
CA ARG A 82 46.60 25.62 3.32
C ARG A 82 47.85 26.03 2.55
N TRP A 83 47.72 27.02 1.67
CA TRP A 83 48.83 27.58 0.90
C TRP A 83 49.84 28.25 1.82
N GLN A 84 49.41 29.06 2.78
CA GLN A 84 50.28 29.73 3.75
C GLN A 84 51.06 28.74 4.61
N ALA A 85 50.40 27.67 5.08
CA ALA A 85 51.03 26.61 5.86
C ALA A 85 52.12 25.86 5.08
N ASN A 86 51.96 25.71 3.76
CA ASN A 86 52.89 24.97 2.90
C ASN A 86 53.65 25.88 1.92
N ARG A 87 53.81 27.18 2.23
CA ARG A 87 54.27 28.19 1.27
C ARG A 87 55.67 27.91 0.69
N LEU A 88 56.52 27.20 1.43
CA LEU A 88 57.89 26.84 1.06
C LEU A 88 57.97 25.54 0.24
N ALA A 89 56.87 24.79 0.10
CA ALA A 89 56.84 23.61 -0.74
C ALA A 89 56.88 23.99 -2.23
N ALA A 90 57.42 23.10 -3.07
CA ALA A 90 57.41 23.26 -4.53
C ALA A 90 55.97 23.51 -5.04
N GLU A 91 55.02 22.71 -4.52
CA GLU A 91 53.58 22.84 -4.78
C GLU A 91 52.79 23.05 -3.46
N PRO A 92 52.51 24.30 -3.06
CA PRO A 92 51.83 24.59 -1.80
C PRO A 92 50.36 24.15 -1.74
N LEU A 93 49.71 23.98 -2.89
CA LEU A 93 48.32 23.53 -3.02
C LEU A 93 48.20 22.35 -3.98
N VAL A 94 47.92 21.17 -3.41
CA VAL A 94 47.63 19.94 -4.15
C VAL A 94 46.29 19.36 -3.70
N LYS A 95 45.52 18.76 -4.62
CA LYS A 95 44.29 18.02 -4.30
C LYS A 95 44.67 16.61 -3.84
N ARG A 96 44.36 16.28 -2.57
CA ARG A 96 44.77 15.02 -1.92
C ARG A 96 43.67 13.96 -1.81
N TYR A 97 42.49 14.23 -2.36
CA TYR A 97 41.34 13.32 -2.29
C TYR A 97 40.79 13.05 -3.69
N GLY A 98 40.60 11.77 -4.00
CA GLY A 98 40.00 11.25 -5.23
C GLY A 98 38.91 10.23 -4.90
N ALA A 99 38.10 9.87 -5.90
CA ALA A 99 37.13 8.79 -5.73
C ALA A 99 37.89 7.46 -5.52
N PRO A 100 37.45 6.58 -4.59
CA PRO A 100 38.06 5.27 -4.43
C PRO A 100 37.93 4.46 -5.72
N ALA A 101 38.94 3.64 -6.04
CA ALA A 101 39.01 2.88 -7.29
C ALA A 101 37.85 1.86 -7.45
N ALA A 102 37.30 1.36 -6.34
CA ALA A 102 36.17 0.43 -6.33
C ALA A 102 35.20 0.73 -5.16
N PRO A 103 34.30 1.71 -5.30
CA PRO A 103 33.31 1.97 -4.27
C PRO A 103 32.30 0.80 -4.22
N PHE A 104 32.03 0.27 -3.01
CA PHE A 104 30.99 -0.72 -2.74
C PHE A 104 31.14 -2.11 -3.40
N ALA A 105 32.32 -2.74 -3.28
CA ALA A 105 32.51 -4.13 -3.69
C ALA A 105 31.45 -5.06 -3.04
N ARG A 106 30.68 -5.78 -3.86
CA ARG A 106 29.61 -6.67 -3.40
C ARG A 106 30.17 -8.04 -3.02
N LYS A 107 29.90 -8.48 -1.79
CA LYS A 107 30.29 -9.82 -1.31
C LYS A 107 29.60 -10.95 -2.07
N PHE A 108 28.32 -10.79 -2.39
CA PHE A 108 27.52 -11.77 -3.12
C PHE A 108 27.37 -11.35 -4.59
N THR A 109 27.73 -12.26 -5.47
CA THR A 109 27.80 -12.10 -6.92
C THR A 109 26.49 -12.54 -7.59
N PRO A 110 26.29 -12.18 -8.87
CA PRO A 110 25.16 -12.71 -9.65
C PRO A 110 25.12 -14.25 -9.70
N GLY A 111 26.28 -14.92 -9.73
CA GLY A 111 26.35 -16.39 -9.69
C GLY A 111 25.82 -16.98 -8.39
N ASP A 112 26.12 -16.33 -7.25
CA ASP A 112 25.59 -16.75 -5.95
C ASP A 112 24.05 -16.59 -5.90
N VAL A 113 23.50 -15.57 -6.57
CA VAL A 113 22.05 -15.37 -6.66
C VAL A 113 21.40 -16.50 -7.47
N THR A 114 22.02 -16.95 -8.57
CA THR A 114 21.50 -18.06 -9.36
C THR A 114 21.49 -19.38 -8.57
N LEU A 115 22.57 -19.69 -7.84
CA LEU A 115 22.62 -20.87 -6.97
C LEU A 115 21.60 -20.81 -5.83
N LEU A 116 21.35 -19.63 -5.29
CA LEU A 116 20.29 -19.42 -4.30
C LEU A 116 18.90 -19.68 -4.91
N VAL A 117 18.63 -19.20 -6.13
CA VAL A 117 17.36 -19.46 -6.83
C VAL A 117 17.17 -20.95 -7.10
N GLU A 118 18.24 -21.65 -7.48
CA GLU A 118 18.22 -23.11 -7.70
C GLU A 118 17.85 -23.85 -6.41
N MET A 119 18.53 -23.54 -5.31
CA MET A 119 18.26 -24.12 -3.99
C MET A 119 16.82 -23.81 -3.51
N ASP A 120 16.38 -22.55 -3.63
CA ASP A 120 15.02 -22.13 -3.26
C ASP A 120 13.94 -22.85 -4.09
N ARG A 121 14.19 -23.08 -5.39
CA ARG A 121 13.27 -23.84 -6.26
C ARG A 121 13.20 -25.32 -5.89
N ALA A 122 14.36 -25.95 -5.68
CA ALA A 122 14.43 -27.38 -5.37
C ALA A 122 13.74 -27.73 -4.04
N HIS A 123 13.63 -26.75 -3.14
CA HIS A 123 13.02 -26.90 -1.81
C HIS A 123 11.73 -26.10 -1.62
N GLU A 124 11.03 -25.74 -2.72
CA GLU A 124 9.70 -25.11 -2.68
C GLU A 124 9.60 -23.89 -1.73
N ASP A 125 10.61 -23.02 -1.73
CA ASP A 125 10.68 -21.79 -0.91
C ASP A 125 10.55 -22.01 0.61
N VAL A 126 11.24 -23.02 1.15
CA VAL A 126 11.32 -23.20 2.61
C VAL A 126 11.83 -21.93 3.33
N CYS A 127 11.51 -21.85 4.62
CA CYS A 127 11.72 -20.64 5.41
C CYS A 127 13.21 -20.23 5.47
N GLY A 128 13.47 -18.94 5.71
CA GLY A 128 14.82 -18.38 5.66
C GLY A 128 15.89 -19.12 6.47
N PRO A 129 15.62 -19.55 7.72
CA PRO A 129 16.55 -20.38 8.49
C PRO A 129 16.86 -21.74 7.84
N ALA A 130 15.85 -22.40 7.27
CA ALA A 130 16.02 -23.70 6.62
C ALA A 130 16.89 -23.58 5.36
N ILE A 131 16.68 -22.54 4.53
CA ILE A 131 17.54 -22.29 3.36
C ILE A 131 18.96 -21.93 3.77
N ALA A 132 19.14 -21.05 4.76
CA ALA A 132 20.49 -20.74 5.25
C ALA A 132 21.23 -22.00 5.72
N HIS A 133 20.54 -22.90 6.40
CA HIS A 133 21.09 -24.20 6.81
C HIS A 133 21.44 -25.10 5.62
N LEU A 134 20.59 -25.16 4.60
CA LEU A 134 20.85 -25.94 3.38
C LEU A 134 22.07 -25.42 2.60
N LEU A 135 22.24 -24.09 2.50
CA LEU A 135 23.41 -23.47 1.88
C LEU A 135 24.70 -23.77 2.65
N GLN A 136 24.64 -23.81 3.99
CA GLN A 136 25.76 -24.23 4.83
C GLN A 136 26.11 -25.70 4.62
N ARG A 137 25.10 -26.58 4.59
CA ARG A 137 25.30 -28.02 4.34
C ARG A 137 25.91 -28.28 2.96
N ALA A 138 25.44 -27.59 1.92
CA ALA A 138 25.96 -27.69 0.57
C ALA A 138 27.49 -27.53 0.52
N TYR A 139 28.02 -26.57 1.29
CA TYR A 139 29.47 -26.35 1.37
C TYR A 139 30.18 -27.23 2.41
N HIS A 140 29.73 -27.21 3.67
CA HIS A 140 30.47 -27.83 4.78
C HIS A 140 30.32 -29.34 4.87
N VAL A 141 29.19 -29.89 4.43
CA VAL A 141 28.92 -31.34 4.50
C VAL A 141 29.22 -32.00 3.16
N TYR A 142 28.80 -31.38 2.06
CA TYR A 142 28.91 -31.97 0.72
C TYR A 142 30.08 -31.45 -0.11
N GLY A 143 30.84 -30.47 0.39
CA GLY A 143 32.06 -29.98 -0.25
C GLY A 143 31.83 -29.19 -1.55
N ASP A 144 30.61 -28.72 -1.82
CA ASP A 144 30.33 -27.98 -3.06
C ASP A 144 30.86 -26.54 -2.96
N ALA A 145 32.02 -26.32 -3.59
CA ALA A 145 32.73 -25.04 -3.59
C ALA A 145 31.89 -23.87 -4.16
N ARG A 146 30.87 -24.16 -4.98
CA ARG A 146 29.97 -23.12 -5.52
C ARG A 146 29.21 -22.39 -4.41
N TYR A 147 28.93 -23.05 -3.29
CA TYR A 147 28.21 -22.49 -2.15
C TYR A 147 29.09 -21.80 -1.10
N ALA A 148 30.41 -21.73 -1.29
CA ALA A 148 31.34 -21.20 -0.28
C ALA A 148 30.96 -19.80 0.23
N ARG A 149 30.55 -18.89 -0.67
CA ARG A 149 30.09 -17.55 -0.27
C ARG A 149 28.72 -17.60 0.40
N LEU A 150 27.80 -18.38 -0.14
CA LEU A 150 26.42 -18.53 0.35
C LEU A 150 26.35 -19.21 1.72
N ALA A 151 27.31 -20.06 2.09
CA ALA A 151 27.40 -20.66 3.42
C ALA A 151 27.58 -19.60 4.53
N THR A 152 28.13 -18.43 4.19
CA THR A 152 28.31 -17.30 5.12
C THR A 152 27.11 -16.33 5.16
N LEU A 153 26.01 -16.67 4.48
CA LEU A 153 24.84 -15.80 4.34
C LEU A 153 24.00 -15.79 5.62
N SER A 154 23.72 -14.59 6.15
CA SER A 154 22.76 -14.45 7.25
C SER A 154 21.33 -14.45 6.72
N VAL A 155 20.38 -14.89 7.56
CA VAL A 155 18.94 -14.90 7.22
C VAL A 155 18.43 -13.50 6.83
N SER A 156 18.90 -12.44 7.51
CA SER A 156 18.53 -11.07 7.15
C SER A 156 19.03 -10.67 5.76
N HIS A 157 20.27 -11.04 5.40
CA HIS A 157 20.83 -10.73 4.09
C HIS A 157 20.27 -11.61 2.97
N LEU A 158 19.89 -12.86 3.29
CA LEU A 158 19.11 -13.74 2.40
C LEU A 158 17.85 -13.04 1.90
N TYR A 159 17.06 -12.42 2.78
CA TYR A 159 15.88 -11.68 2.35
C TYR A 159 16.19 -10.45 1.50
N ASN A 160 17.35 -9.82 1.69
CA ASN A 160 17.80 -8.74 0.82
C ASN A 160 18.13 -9.27 -0.59
N LEU A 161 18.81 -10.41 -0.69
CA LEU A 161 19.08 -11.08 -1.96
C LEU A 161 17.79 -11.52 -2.65
N ARG A 162 16.83 -12.09 -1.92
CA ARG A 162 15.50 -12.45 -2.46
C ARG A 162 14.69 -11.23 -2.95
N LYS A 163 14.94 -10.05 -2.40
CA LYS A 163 14.34 -8.78 -2.87
C LYS A 163 15.07 -8.15 -4.05
N SER A 164 16.28 -8.61 -4.39
CA SER A 164 17.07 -8.07 -5.48
C SER A 164 16.39 -8.31 -6.84
N ALA A 165 16.63 -7.40 -7.79
CA ALA A 165 16.07 -7.51 -9.14
C ALA A 165 16.53 -8.80 -9.87
N GLY A 166 17.81 -9.17 -9.71
CA GLY A 166 18.38 -10.37 -10.34
C GLY A 166 17.74 -11.67 -9.82
N TYR A 167 17.52 -11.77 -8.51
CA TYR A 167 16.81 -12.91 -7.93
C TYR A 167 15.36 -12.96 -8.42
N ARG A 168 14.64 -11.83 -8.35
CA ARG A 168 13.23 -11.74 -8.76
C ARG A 168 13.03 -12.09 -10.23
N ALA A 169 13.90 -11.62 -11.12
CA ALA A 169 13.83 -11.91 -12.54
C ALA A 169 13.93 -13.41 -12.84
N GLN A 170 14.73 -14.15 -12.06
CA GLN A 170 14.88 -15.59 -12.22
C GLN A 170 13.79 -16.36 -11.46
N ARG A 171 13.38 -15.94 -10.26
CA ARG A 171 12.47 -16.72 -9.40
C ARG A 171 10.98 -16.51 -9.69
N LEU A 172 10.57 -15.32 -10.15
CA LEU A 172 9.16 -14.95 -10.28
C LEU A 172 8.48 -15.75 -11.41
N HIS A 173 7.84 -16.86 -11.04
CA HIS A 173 6.81 -17.47 -11.87
C HIS A 173 5.50 -16.69 -11.67
N VAL A 174 5.29 -15.64 -12.45
CA VAL A 174 4.01 -14.92 -12.48
C VAL A 174 3.14 -15.55 -13.56
N THR A 175 2.31 -16.53 -13.19
CA THR A 175 1.17 -16.89 -14.03
C THR A 175 0.19 -15.72 -13.96
N LYS A 176 0.28 -14.80 -14.91
CA LYS A 176 -0.70 -13.73 -15.01
C LYS A 176 -2.07 -14.37 -15.27
N THR A 177 -3.00 -14.18 -14.35
CA THR A 177 -4.42 -14.48 -14.60
C THR A 177 -4.81 -13.82 -15.92
N ARG A 178 -5.26 -14.62 -16.90
CA ARG A 178 -5.78 -14.09 -18.15
C ARG A 178 -7.06 -13.33 -17.81
N PRO A 179 -7.12 -12.00 -17.98
CA PRO A 179 -8.31 -11.25 -17.65
C PRO A 179 -9.43 -11.64 -18.62
N VAL A 180 -10.52 -12.20 -18.10
CA VAL A 180 -11.73 -12.42 -18.88
C VAL A 180 -12.43 -11.07 -19.03
N ASN A 181 -12.56 -10.59 -20.27
CA ASN A 181 -13.28 -9.35 -20.54
C ASN A 181 -14.79 -9.64 -20.63
N ASN A 182 -15.47 -9.59 -19.49
CA ASN A 182 -16.93 -9.72 -19.44
C ASN A 182 -17.59 -8.32 -19.60
N PRO A 183 -18.50 -8.08 -20.56
CA PRO A 183 -19.17 -6.80 -20.74
C PRO A 183 -20.31 -6.54 -19.73
N ILE A 184 -20.74 -7.54 -18.96
CA ILE A 184 -21.86 -7.43 -18.01
C ILE A 184 -21.50 -6.50 -16.83
N GLY A 185 -22.35 -5.51 -16.56
CA GLY A 185 -22.20 -4.55 -15.46
C GLY A 185 -21.16 -3.45 -15.73
N THR A 186 -21.47 -2.23 -15.30
CA THR A 186 -20.62 -1.05 -15.54
C THR A 186 -19.40 -1.05 -14.62
N ARG A 187 -18.19 -0.91 -15.19
CA ARG A 187 -16.93 -0.84 -14.42
C ARG A 187 -16.76 0.53 -13.77
N ARG A 188 -17.24 0.69 -12.54
CA ARG A 188 -17.10 1.92 -11.76
C ARG A 188 -17.29 1.67 -10.27
N ALA A 189 -16.75 2.56 -9.45
CA ALA A 189 -17.06 2.57 -8.02
C ALA A 189 -18.52 3.00 -7.79
N PRO A 190 -19.18 2.50 -6.72
CA PRO A 190 -20.54 2.94 -6.36
C PRO A 190 -20.55 4.43 -6.01
N GLN A 191 -21.59 5.14 -6.46
CA GLN A 191 -21.79 6.57 -6.16
C GLN A 191 -23.15 6.78 -5.47
N PRO A 192 -23.23 6.54 -4.15
CA PRO A 192 -24.50 6.58 -3.44
C PRO A 192 -25.04 7.99 -3.20
N GLN A 193 -24.21 9.04 -3.38
CA GLN A 193 -24.60 10.44 -3.13
C GLN A 193 -25.23 10.65 -1.75
N GLY A 194 -24.74 9.92 -0.74
CA GLY A 194 -25.27 9.98 0.64
C GLY A 194 -26.61 9.26 0.85
N ARG A 195 -27.17 8.58 -0.16
CA ARG A 195 -28.45 7.88 -0.06
C ARG A 195 -28.28 6.40 0.27
N ALA A 196 -29.23 5.86 1.02
CA ALA A 196 -29.36 4.42 1.19
C ALA A 196 -29.87 3.76 -0.12
N GLY A 197 -29.55 2.48 -0.30
CA GLY A 197 -29.98 1.69 -1.45
C GLY A 197 -28.85 1.34 -2.42
N PHE A 198 -27.59 1.56 -2.05
CA PHE A 198 -26.44 1.23 -2.88
C PHE A 198 -25.60 0.17 -2.19
N VAL A 199 -25.87 -1.09 -2.52
CA VAL A 199 -25.30 -2.23 -1.83
C VAL A 199 -24.02 -2.72 -2.49
N ARG A 200 -23.13 -3.25 -1.66
CA ARG A 200 -21.91 -3.96 -2.04
C ARG A 200 -22.03 -5.40 -1.58
N ILE A 201 -21.81 -6.35 -2.48
CA ILE A 201 -21.92 -7.77 -2.21
C ILE A 201 -20.58 -8.47 -2.40
N ASP A 202 -20.32 -9.45 -1.56
CA ASP A 202 -19.15 -10.31 -1.66
C ASP A 202 -19.45 -11.71 -1.10
N THR A 203 -18.77 -12.72 -1.63
CA THR A 203 -18.90 -14.12 -1.20
C THR A 203 -17.63 -14.55 -0.48
N VAL A 204 -17.77 -15.25 0.65
CA VAL A 204 -16.64 -15.90 1.32
C VAL A 204 -16.92 -17.38 1.55
N HIS A 205 -15.96 -18.22 1.18
CA HIS A 205 -16.07 -19.67 1.26
C HIS A 205 -15.51 -20.21 2.59
N GLN A 206 -16.15 -21.26 3.11
CA GLN A 206 -15.76 -21.92 4.35
C GLN A 206 -14.68 -23.00 4.17
N GLY A 207 -14.06 -23.06 2.98
CA GLY A 207 -13.02 -24.03 2.66
C GLY A 207 -13.55 -25.42 2.37
N ASP A 208 -12.69 -26.25 1.79
CA ASP A 208 -12.99 -27.65 1.48
C ASP A 208 -12.26 -28.56 2.48
N GLN A 209 -12.91 -29.66 2.87
CA GLN A 209 -12.33 -30.67 3.76
C GLN A 209 -12.61 -32.05 3.19
N ASP A 210 -11.56 -32.84 2.98
CA ASP A 210 -11.65 -34.22 2.43
C ASP A 210 -12.44 -34.29 1.10
N GLY A 211 -12.28 -33.28 0.25
CA GLY A 211 -13.00 -33.15 -1.03
C GLY A 211 -14.46 -32.70 -0.90
N ILE A 212 -14.98 -32.50 0.32
CA ILE A 212 -16.31 -31.98 0.58
C ILE A 212 -16.27 -30.46 0.62
N LYS A 213 -17.15 -29.82 -0.15
CA LYS A 213 -17.26 -28.37 -0.16
C LYS A 213 -17.90 -27.82 1.10
N GLY A 214 -17.29 -26.76 1.62
CA GLY A 214 -17.88 -25.95 2.67
C GLY A 214 -18.95 -25.00 2.14
N VAL A 215 -19.79 -24.49 3.04
CA VAL A 215 -20.77 -23.44 2.71
C VAL A 215 -20.10 -22.17 2.18
N TYR A 216 -20.89 -21.37 1.49
CA TYR A 216 -20.52 -20.02 1.08
C TYR A 216 -21.39 -19.02 1.84
N HIS A 217 -20.75 -18.04 2.47
CA HIS A 217 -21.42 -16.91 3.10
C HIS A 217 -21.45 -15.75 2.13
N ILE A 218 -22.58 -15.05 2.10
CA ILE A 218 -22.79 -13.87 1.28
C ILE A 218 -22.96 -12.69 2.24
N THR A 219 -22.10 -11.69 2.11
CA THR A 219 -22.28 -10.40 2.77
C THR A 219 -22.80 -9.41 1.74
N CYS A 220 -23.97 -8.82 2.01
CA CYS A 220 -24.48 -7.68 1.27
C CYS A 220 -24.63 -6.50 2.21
N VAL A 221 -23.98 -5.37 1.92
CA VAL A 221 -23.93 -4.20 2.81
C VAL A 221 -24.21 -2.91 2.04
N ASP A 222 -25.12 -2.09 2.54
CA ASP A 222 -25.37 -0.75 2.01
C ASP A 222 -24.20 0.20 2.28
N ALA A 223 -23.80 0.97 1.28
CA ALA A 223 -22.59 1.79 1.33
C ALA A 223 -22.69 2.97 2.30
N VAL A 224 -23.89 3.43 2.64
CA VAL A 224 -24.09 4.64 3.47
C VAL A 224 -24.59 4.28 4.86
N SER A 225 -25.75 3.61 4.95
CA SER A 225 -26.35 3.18 6.20
C SER A 225 -25.57 2.05 6.89
N GLN A 226 -24.71 1.34 6.14
CA GLN A 226 -24.10 0.07 6.56
C GLN A 226 -25.11 -0.99 7.01
N TRP A 227 -26.37 -0.90 6.56
CA TRP A 227 -27.33 -1.99 6.72
C TRP A 227 -26.79 -3.24 6.03
N GLN A 228 -26.80 -4.36 6.75
CA GLN A 228 -26.15 -5.60 6.35
C GLN A 228 -27.17 -6.72 6.27
N VAL A 229 -27.09 -7.51 5.21
CA VAL A 229 -27.80 -8.78 5.10
C VAL A 229 -26.77 -9.86 4.87
N GLN A 230 -26.67 -10.77 5.85
CA GLN A 230 -25.89 -11.99 5.73
C GLN A 230 -26.79 -13.10 5.20
N ALA A 231 -26.25 -13.91 4.31
CA ALA A 231 -26.91 -15.09 3.78
C ALA A 231 -25.93 -16.25 3.62
N CYS A 232 -26.46 -17.46 3.42
CA CYS A 232 -25.65 -18.66 3.25
C CYS A 232 -26.20 -19.54 2.12
N VAL A 233 -25.29 -20.06 1.28
CA VAL A 233 -25.59 -20.93 0.15
C VAL A 233 -24.67 -22.14 0.12
N GLN A 234 -25.17 -23.23 -0.47
CA GLN A 234 -24.41 -24.48 -0.63
C GLN A 234 -23.32 -24.36 -1.68
N GLY A 235 -23.58 -23.58 -2.72
CA GLY A 235 -22.68 -23.36 -3.84
C GLY A 235 -22.91 -22.00 -4.49
N ILE A 236 -21.96 -21.60 -5.32
CA ILE A 236 -21.95 -20.31 -6.03
C ILE A 236 -22.39 -20.42 -7.49
N SER A 237 -23.02 -21.53 -7.87
CA SER A 237 -23.69 -21.61 -9.17
C SER A 237 -24.98 -20.79 -9.15
N GLU A 238 -25.42 -20.35 -10.32
CA GLU A 238 -26.62 -19.51 -10.47
C GLU A 238 -27.87 -20.14 -9.84
N ALA A 239 -28.00 -21.46 -9.91
CA ALA A 239 -29.15 -22.19 -9.35
C ALA A 239 -29.26 -22.04 -7.83
N TYR A 240 -28.14 -22.02 -7.12
CA TYR A 240 -28.12 -21.81 -5.67
C TYR A 240 -28.23 -20.33 -5.29
N LEU A 241 -27.63 -19.45 -6.09
CA LEU A 241 -27.54 -18.02 -5.76
C LEU A 241 -28.82 -17.25 -6.00
N LEU A 242 -29.52 -17.46 -7.12
CA LEU A 242 -30.67 -16.61 -7.48
C LEU A 242 -31.78 -16.59 -6.41
N PRO A 243 -32.21 -17.72 -5.83
CA PRO A 243 -33.22 -17.70 -4.77
C PRO A 243 -32.73 -16.94 -3.54
N VAL A 244 -31.44 -17.10 -3.18
CA VAL A 244 -30.86 -16.43 -2.01
C VAL A 244 -30.64 -14.94 -2.26
N LEU A 245 -30.28 -14.54 -3.48
CA LEU A 245 -30.21 -13.13 -3.84
C LEU A 245 -31.57 -12.44 -3.74
N ALA A 246 -32.65 -13.11 -4.17
CA ALA A 246 -34.00 -12.58 -3.97
C ALA A 246 -34.33 -12.39 -2.48
N LEU A 247 -33.98 -13.35 -1.63
CA LEU A 247 -34.12 -13.24 -0.17
C LEU A 247 -33.27 -12.12 0.44
N VAL A 248 -32.04 -11.95 -0.06
CA VAL A 248 -31.14 -10.88 0.38
C VAL A 248 -31.75 -9.52 0.04
N ILE A 249 -32.19 -9.33 -1.21
CA ILE A 249 -32.84 -8.10 -1.67
C ILE A 249 -34.10 -7.84 -0.85
N ALA A 250 -34.91 -8.85 -0.57
CA ALA A 250 -36.15 -8.73 0.20
C ALA A 250 -35.92 -8.21 1.63
N GLN A 251 -34.84 -8.64 2.30
CA GLN A 251 -34.54 -8.28 3.69
C GLN A 251 -34.12 -6.82 3.91
N PHE A 252 -33.70 -6.09 2.87
CA PHE A 252 -33.44 -4.66 3.03
C PHE A 252 -34.77 -3.91 3.28
N PRO A 253 -34.85 -3.01 4.27
CA PRO A 253 -36.08 -2.26 4.56
C PRO A 253 -36.38 -1.16 3.53
N PHE A 254 -35.43 -0.87 2.64
CA PHE A 254 -35.51 0.16 1.61
C PHE A 254 -35.24 -0.41 0.23
N GLU A 255 -35.64 0.34 -0.79
CA GLU A 255 -35.37 0.01 -2.19
C GLU A 255 -33.87 0.02 -2.47
N ILE A 256 -33.39 -1.02 -3.15
CA ILE A 256 -32.02 -1.07 -3.65
C ILE A 256 -32.02 -0.43 -5.03
N ALA A 257 -31.24 0.62 -5.21
CA ALA A 257 -31.04 1.31 -6.49
C ALA A 257 -29.75 0.86 -7.19
N GLY A 258 -28.73 0.45 -6.44
CA GLY A 258 -27.45 0.02 -6.98
C GLY A 258 -26.93 -1.26 -6.33
N PHE A 259 -26.37 -2.14 -7.15
CA PHE A 259 -25.81 -3.43 -6.78
C PHE A 259 -24.38 -3.53 -7.30
N HIS A 260 -23.42 -3.49 -6.38
CA HIS A 260 -22.00 -3.54 -6.70
C HIS A 260 -21.38 -4.86 -6.24
N SER A 261 -20.61 -5.49 -7.12
CA SER A 261 -19.81 -6.67 -6.81
C SER A 261 -18.37 -6.48 -7.28
N ASP A 262 -17.50 -7.42 -6.92
CA ASP A 262 -16.19 -7.54 -7.54
C ASP A 262 -16.32 -8.09 -8.99
N ASN A 263 -15.32 -8.80 -9.51
CA ASN A 263 -15.40 -9.39 -10.84
C ASN A 263 -15.76 -10.89 -10.81
N GLY A 264 -16.30 -11.40 -9.69
CA GLY A 264 -16.71 -12.79 -9.53
C GLY A 264 -17.82 -13.20 -10.51
N SER A 265 -17.65 -14.37 -11.12
CA SER A 265 -18.62 -14.93 -12.07
C SER A 265 -19.97 -15.24 -11.45
N GLU A 266 -20.01 -15.42 -10.12
CA GLU A 266 -21.24 -15.65 -9.36
C GLU A 266 -22.25 -14.50 -9.46
N TYR A 267 -21.77 -13.26 -9.63
CA TYR A 267 -22.60 -12.06 -9.72
C TYR A 267 -22.58 -11.46 -11.14
N ILE A 268 -21.48 -11.64 -11.88
CA ILE A 268 -21.33 -11.11 -13.24
C ILE A 268 -21.77 -12.18 -14.28
N ASN A 269 -23.06 -12.48 -14.32
CA ASN A 269 -23.69 -13.41 -15.28
C ASN A 269 -25.08 -12.95 -15.73
N ALA A 270 -25.56 -13.52 -16.84
CA ALA A 270 -26.80 -13.10 -17.50
C ALA A 270 -28.07 -13.27 -16.64
N ARG A 271 -28.13 -14.30 -15.78
CA ARG A 271 -29.33 -14.53 -14.96
C ARG A 271 -29.44 -13.50 -13.83
N VAL A 272 -28.33 -13.19 -13.18
CA VAL A 272 -28.28 -12.13 -12.16
C VAL A 272 -28.60 -10.78 -12.79
N THR A 273 -28.02 -10.47 -13.95
CA THR A 273 -28.33 -9.24 -14.69
C THR A 273 -29.80 -9.13 -15.01
N LYS A 274 -30.43 -10.17 -15.56
CA LYS A 274 -31.87 -10.18 -15.87
C LYS A 274 -32.73 -9.94 -14.63
N MET A 275 -32.35 -10.50 -13.48
CA MET A 275 -33.05 -10.28 -12.22
C MET A 275 -32.94 -8.82 -11.76
N LEU A 276 -31.72 -8.25 -11.78
CA LEU A 276 -31.47 -6.87 -11.36
C LEU A 276 -32.16 -5.87 -12.30
N GLU A 277 -32.12 -6.10 -13.61
CA GLU A 277 -32.84 -5.30 -14.61
C GLU A 277 -34.35 -5.30 -14.38
N LYS A 278 -34.94 -6.48 -14.12
CA LYS A 278 -36.38 -6.60 -13.79
C LYS A 278 -36.75 -5.77 -12.55
N LEU A 279 -35.86 -5.69 -11.58
CA LEU A 279 -36.02 -4.91 -10.35
C LEU A 279 -35.57 -3.44 -10.51
N ARG A 280 -35.10 -3.05 -11.70
CA ARG A 280 -34.54 -1.72 -12.01
C ARG A 280 -33.37 -1.32 -11.10
N ILE A 281 -32.55 -2.30 -10.74
CA ILE A 281 -31.35 -2.13 -9.91
C ILE A 281 -30.14 -1.98 -10.83
N GLU A 282 -29.37 -0.91 -10.65
CA GLU A 282 -28.16 -0.70 -11.43
C GLU A 282 -27.06 -1.69 -11.02
N GLN A 283 -26.56 -2.49 -11.97
CA GLN A 283 -25.44 -3.39 -11.73
C GLN A 283 -24.10 -2.71 -12.06
N THR A 284 -23.20 -2.66 -11.08
CA THR A 284 -21.83 -2.17 -11.24
C THR A 284 -20.81 -3.20 -10.77
N LYS A 285 -19.57 -3.07 -11.24
CA LYS A 285 -18.46 -3.93 -10.82
C LYS A 285 -17.16 -3.17 -10.62
N SER A 286 -16.31 -3.73 -9.76
CA SER A 286 -15.01 -3.14 -9.41
C SER A 286 -14.13 -2.90 -10.64
N ARG A 287 -13.42 -1.76 -10.65
CA ARG A 287 -12.44 -1.44 -11.69
C ARG A 287 -11.24 -2.38 -11.59
N SER A 288 -10.59 -2.63 -12.72
CA SER A 288 -9.44 -3.53 -12.76
C SER A 288 -8.33 -3.03 -11.82
N ARG A 289 -7.82 -3.91 -10.95
CA ARG A 289 -6.75 -3.62 -9.98
C ARG A 289 -7.09 -2.53 -8.94
N HIS A 290 -8.38 -2.33 -8.65
CA HIS A 290 -8.84 -1.41 -7.62
C HIS A 290 -9.60 -2.16 -6.50
N SER A 291 -8.87 -2.82 -5.60
CA SER A 291 -9.44 -3.58 -4.47
C SER A 291 -10.31 -2.71 -3.53
N ASN A 292 -10.09 -1.40 -3.51
CA ASN A 292 -10.85 -0.49 -2.65
C ASN A 292 -12.32 -0.30 -3.08
N ASP A 293 -12.68 -0.69 -4.30
CA ASP A 293 -14.05 -0.52 -4.83
C ASP A 293 -15.05 -1.38 -4.04
N ASN A 294 -14.67 -2.60 -3.62
CA ASN A 294 -15.52 -3.51 -2.82
C ASN A 294 -15.08 -3.70 -1.35
N ALA A 295 -14.05 -2.99 -0.90
CA ALA A 295 -13.42 -3.20 0.43
C ALA A 295 -14.38 -3.15 1.64
N LEU A 296 -15.53 -2.46 1.55
CA LEU A 296 -16.51 -2.48 2.64
C LEU A 296 -17.09 -3.89 2.85
N ALA A 297 -17.53 -4.57 1.79
CA ALA A 297 -18.06 -5.93 1.88
C ALA A 297 -16.98 -6.91 2.36
N GLU A 298 -15.76 -6.82 1.81
CA GLU A 298 -14.60 -7.61 2.25
C GLU A 298 -14.28 -7.38 3.75
N SER A 299 -14.34 -6.14 4.23
CA SER A 299 -14.11 -5.83 5.65
C SER A 299 -15.19 -6.42 6.57
N LYS A 300 -16.43 -6.51 6.08
CA LYS A 300 -17.55 -7.13 6.81
C LYS A 300 -17.44 -8.66 6.80
N ASN A 301 -16.90 -9.27 5.74
CA ASN A 301 -16.54 -10.69 5.76
C ASN A 301 -15.60 -11.02 6.93
N ALA A 302 -14.55 -10.22 7.15
CA ALA A 302 -13.66 -10.42 8.30
C ALA A 302 -14.32 -10.08 9.64
N SER A 303 -14.93 -8.89 9.75
CA SER A 303 -15.41 -8.35 11.03
C SER A 303 -16.74 -8.93 11.51
N VAL A 304 -17.52 -9.56 10.63
CA VAL A 304 -18.84 -10.14 10.93
C VAL A 304 -18.81 -11.64 10.65
N VAL A 305 -18.64 -12.07 9.40
CA VAL A 305 -18.75 -13.50 9.05
C VAL A 305 -17.70 -14.33 9.78
N ARG A 306 -16.40 -14.01 9.62
CA ARG A 306 -15.32 -14.76 10.28
C ARG A 306 -15.35 -14.66 11.79
N LYS A 307 -15.81 -13.53 12.34
CA LYS A 307 -15.94 -13.35 13.78
C LYS A 307 -17.01 -14.25 14.40
N HIS A 308 -18.11 -14.50 13.68
CA HIS A 308 -19.25 -15.25 14.20
C HIS A 308 -19.27 -16.71 13.75
N MET A 309 -18.82 -17.00 12.54
CA MET A 309 -18.82 -18.35 11.96
C MET A 309 -17.46 -19.07 12.06
N GLY A 310 -16.38 -18.33 12.32
CA GLY A 310 -15.03 -18.87 12.38
C GLY A 310 -14.46 -19.22 11.00
N TYR A 311 -13.35 -19.96 11.03
CA TYR A 311 -12.61 -20.40 9.83
C TYR A 311 -12.71 -21.91 9.59
N SER A 312 -13.20 -22.68 10.57
CA SER A 312 -13.38 -24.12 10.44
C SER A 312 -14.36 -24.46 9.34
N HIS A 313 -14.11 -25.58 8.66
CA HIS A 313 -15.00 -26.10 7.63
C HIS A 313 -16.41 -26.33 8.19
N ILE A 314 -17.42 -25.92 7.41
CA ILE A 314 -18.83 -26.19 7.69
C ILE A 314 -19.42 -26.83 6.43
N PRO A 315 -19.86 -28.10 6.47
CA PRO A 315 -20.35 -28.80 5.30
C PRO A 315 -21.52 -28.10 4.61
N GLN A 316 -21.54 -28.08 3.27
CA GLN A 316 -22.55 -27.40 2.47
C GLN A 316 -24.01 -27.72 2.85
N GLN A 317 -24.29 -28.94 3.35
CA GLN A 317 -25.63 -29.36 3.77
C GLN A 317 -26.25 -28.46 4.87
N TYR A 318 -25.43 -27.73 5.62
CA TYR A 318 -25.90 -26.84 6.68
C TYR A 318 -26.32 -25.44 6.18
N ALA A 319 -26.10 -25.11 4.90
CA ALA A 319 -26.35 -23.76 4.37
C ALA A 319 -27.78 -23.27 4.64
N GLN A 320 -28.81 -24.10 4.43
CA GLN A 320 -30.20 -23.70 4.67
C GLN A 320 -30.46 -23.34 6.13
N ARG A 321 -29.89 -24.09 7.08
CA ARG A 321 -30.04 -23.84 8.52
C ARG A 321 -29.31 -22.56 8.93
N ILE A 322 -28.12 -22.34 8.39
CA ILE A 322 -27.36 -21.10 8.62
C ILE A 322 -28.12 -19.91 8.02
N ASN A 323 -28.68 -20.06 6.83
CA ASN A 323 -29.43 -19.00 6.16
C ASN A 323 -30.71 -18.64 6.94
N ALA A 324 -31.41 -19.63 7.51
CA ALA A 324 -32.55 -19.40 8.39
C ALA A 324 -32.12 -18.62 9.66
N PHE A 325 -31.04 -19.05 10.33
CA PHE A 325 -30.48 -18.33 11.46
C PHE A 325 -30.12 -16.88 11.12
N TYR A 326 -29.53 -16.65 9.93
CA TYR A 326 -29.21 -15.31 9.49
C TYR A 326 -30.45 -14.43 9.34
N GLN A 327 -31.47 -14.95 8.66
CA GLN A 327 -32.71 -14.22 8.39
C GLN A 327 -33.47 -13.85 9.67
N THR A 328 -33.65 -14.82 10.57
CA THR A 328 -34.60 -14.65 11.68
C THR A 328 -33.97 -14.08 12.95
N VAL A 329 -32.67 -14.27 13.16
CA VAL A 329 -31.99 -13.88 14.40
C VAL A 329 -30.82 -12.93 14.15
N PHE A 330 -29.89 -13.33 13.28
CA PHE A 330 -28.62 -12.63 13.17
C PHE A 330 -28.73 -11.25 12.52
N ASN A 331 -29.43 -11.14 11.38
CA ASN A 331 -29.56 -9.88 10.64
C ASN A 331 -30.36 -8.82 11.42
N PRO A 332 -31.48 -9.14 12.11
CA PRO A 332 -32.13 -8.20 13.02
C PRO A 332 -31.18 -7.69 14.11
N TRP A 333 -30.46 -8.60 14.80
CA TRP A 333 -29.47 -8.22 15.81
C TRP A 333 -28.35 -7.34 15.24
N LEU A 334 -27.81 -7.74 14.08
CA LEU A 334 -26.68 -7.08 13.42
C LEU A 334 -27.00 -5.62 13.06
N ASN A 335 -28.23 -5.33 12.65
CA ASN A 335 -28.64 -3.99 12.22
C ASN A 335 -29.25 -3.15 13.34
N GLY A 336 -29.94 -3.78 14.31
CA GLY A 336 -30.58 -3.11 15.42
C GLY A 336 -29.64 -2.78 16.59
N HIS A 337 -28.70 -3.69 16.90
CA HIS A 337 -27.97 -3.67 18.17
C HIS A 337 -26.44 -3.65 18.04
N ARG A 338 -25.88 -4.06 16.89
CA ARG A 338 -24.43 -4.06 16.71
C ARG A 338 -23.94 -2.75 16.07
N PRO A 339 -23.15 -1.93 16.77
CA PRO A 339 -22.65 -0.68 16.21
C PRO A 339 -21.65 -0.93 15.07
N CYS A 340 -21.60 0.03 14.15
CA CYS A 340 -20.64 0.12 13.07
C CYS A 340 -19.78 1.39 13.22
N LEU A 341 -18.55 1.29 12.77
CA LEU A 341 -17.65 2.43 12.61
C LEU A 341 -17.89 3.04 11.24
N PHE A 342 -18.29 4.30 11.19
CA PHE A 342 -18.48 5.06 9.95
C PHE A 342 -17.22 5.85 9.65
N ALA A 343 -16.75 5.78 8.41
CA ALA A 343 -15.54 6.46 7.99
C ALA A 343 -15.87 7.87 7.48
N THR A 344 -15.10 8.85 7.95
CA THR A 344 -15.03 10.17 7.36
C THR A 344 -13.77 10.24 6.49
N GLU A 345 -13.94 10.66 5.24
CA GLU A 345 -12.84 10.82 4.30
C GLU A 345 -12.15 12.16 4.53
N ILE A 346 -10.82 12.11 4.73
CA ILE A 346 -9.98 13.28 4.92
C ILE A 346 -8.90 13.26 3.85
N THR A 347 -8.84 14.32 3.05
CA THR A 347 -7.74 14.51 2.11
C THR A 347 -6.50 14.97 2.86
N SER A 348 -5.48 14.12 2.90
CA SER A 348 -4.18 14.48 3.49
C SER A 348 -3.52 15.62 2.70
N PRO A 349 -2.55 16.36 3.29
CA PRO A 349 -1.80 17.41 2.59
C PRO A 349 -1.09 16.93 1.31
N LYS A 350 -0.88 15.62 1.16
CA LYS A 350 -0.28 14.98 -0.02
C LYS A 350 -1.32 14.53 -1.07
N GLY A 351 -2.59 14.93 -0.93
CA GLY A 351 -3.68 14.57 -1.84
C GLY A 351 -4.22 13.13 -1.69
N LYS A 352 -3.72 12.35 -0.72
CA LYS A 352 -4.22 10.99 -0.46
C LYS A 352 -5.45 11.03 0.45
N ILE A 353 -6.52 10.35 0.05
CA ILE A 353 -7.70 10.14 0.89
C ILE A 353 -7.36 9.17 2.03
N VAL A 354 -7.61 9.59 3.26
CA VAL A 354 -7.46 8.80 4.48
C VAL A 354 -8.83 8.66 5.14
N LYS A 355 -9.19 7.44 5.53
CA LYS A 355 -10.42 7.18 6.28
C LYS A 355 -10.15 7.32 7.77
N ARG A 356 -10.89 8.19 8.45
CA ARG A 356 -10.87 8.36 9.90
C ARG A 356 -12.20 7.87 10.49
N TYR A 357 -12.12 7.13 11.58
CA TYR A 357 -13.29 6.61 12.28
C TYR A 357 -13.40 7.31 13.63
N ALA A 358 -14.23 8.36 13.72
CA ALA A 358 -14.40 9.09 14.97
C ALA A 358 -15.40 8.36 15.88
N HIS A 359 -15.17 8.40 17.18
CA HIS A 359 -16.07 7.77 18.16
C HIS A 359 -17.49 8.34 18.10
N ALA A 360 -17.63 9.65 17.87
CA ALA A 360 -18.93 10.32 17.74
C ALA A 360 -19.77 9.81 16.55
N ASP A 361 -19.14 9.17 15.55
CA ASP A 361 -19.81 8.62 14.38
C ASP A 361 -20.22 7.15 14.57
N VAL A 362 -19.87 6.52 15.69
CA VAL A 362 -20.24 5.13 16.00
C VAL A 362 -21.74 5.06 16.29
N LYS A 363 -22.44 4.22 15.52
CA LYS A 363 -23.89 4.00 15.68
C LYS A 363 -24.30 2.66 15.07
N THR A 364 -25.50 2.16 15.40
CA THR A 364 -26.05 0.97 14.72
C THR A 364 -26.49 1.34 13.30
N PRO A 365 -26.55 0.37 12.36
CA PRO A 365 -27.12 0.62 11.04
C PRO A 365 -28.53 1.22 11.09
N LEU A 366 -29.38 0.78 12.02
CA LEU A 366 -30.71 1.36 12.24
C LEU A 366 -30.65 2.83 12.67
N ALA A 367 -29.76 3.19 13.60
CA ALA A 367 -29.58 4.58 14.01
C ALA A 367 -29.04 5.46 12.85
N CYS A 368 -28.14 4.94 12.02
CA CYS A 368 -27.72 5.64 10.80
C CYS A 368 -28.88 5.80 9.81
N LEU A 369 -29.69 4.75 9.62
CA LEU A 369 -30.85 4.79 8.74
C LEU A 369 -31.87 5.84 9.19
N ALA A 370 -32.09 6.01 10.50
CA ALA A 370 -32.94 7.06 11.05
C ALA A 370 -32.42 8.47 10.69
N GLN A 371 -31.10 8.70 10.80
CA GLN A 371 -30.49 9.98 10.40
C GLN A 371 -30.65 10.26 8.90
N LEU A 372 -30.48 9.25 8.06
CA LEU A 372 -30.69 9.37 6.62
C LEU A 372 -32.16 9.63 6.28
N SER A 373 -33.09 8.97 6.99
CA SER A 373 -34.53 9.17 6.81
C SER A 373 -34.94 10.61 7.13
N ALA A 374 -34.42 11.20 8.22
CA ALA A 374 -34.67 12.59 8.58
C ALA A 374 -34.19 13.59 7.51
N GLN A 375 -33.24 13.19 6.66
CA GLN A 375 -32.71 13.99 5.56
C GLN A 375 -33.37 13.67 4.21
N GLY A 376 -34.38 12.78 4.17
CA GLY A 376 -35.01 12.34 2.91
C GLY A 376 -34.11 11.47 2.03
N LEU A 377 -33.06 10.86 2.60
CA LEU A 377 -32.04 10.07 1.88
C LEU A 377 -32.35 8.57 1.85
N VAL A 378 -33.57 8.16 2.22
CA VAL A 378 -34.02 6.76 2.26
C VAL A 378 -35.36 6.64 1.54
N ARG A 379 -35.51 5.59 0.74
CA ARG A 379 -36.79 5.19 0.15
C ARG A 379 -37.20 3.83 0.69
N PHE A 380 -38.05 3.82 1.71
CA PHE A 380 -38.55 2.58 2.31
C PHE A 380 -39.42 1.80 1.32
N LYS A 381 -39.43 0.47 1.44
CA LYS A 381 -40.35 -0.37 0.68
C LYS A 381 -41.78 -0.20 1.22
N ALA A 382 -42.76 -0.49 0.37
CA ALA A 382 -44.16 -0.47 0.76
C ALA A 382 -44.41 -1.33 2.01
N GLY A 383 -45.12 -0.78 2.99
CA GLY A 383 -45.45 -1.45 4.26
C GLY A 383 -44.33 -1.44 5.32
N ILE A 384 -43.15 -0.89 5.03
CA ILE A 384 -42.05 -0.76 6.00
C ILE A 384 -41.96 0.70 6.45
N THR A 385 -41.99 0.93 7.77
CA THR A 385 -41.79 2.25 8.36
C THR A 385 -40.56 2.25 9.28
N LEU A 386 -39.92 3.42 9.42
CA LEU A 386 -38.82 3.58 10.36
C LEU A 386 -39.27 3.28 11.80
N ASP A 387 -40.46 3.77 12.18
CA ASP A 387 -41.02 3.57 13.52
C ASP A 387 -41.19 2.08 13.86
N ALA A 388 -41.64 1.26 12.90
CA ALA A 388 -41.77 -0.19 13.11
C ALA A 388 -40.40 -0.86 13.33
N LEU A 389 -39.38 -0.46 12.57
CA LEU A 389 -38.02 -0.98 12.75
C LEU A 389 -37.43 -0.56 14.10
N GLN A 390 -37.68 0.68 14.53
CA GLN A 390 -37.26 1.21 15.82
C GLN A 390 -37.99 0.51 16.97
N ALA A 391 -39.30 0.31 16.86
CA ALA A 391 -40.09 -0.42 17.84
C ALA A 391 -39.61 -1.88 17.98
N GLN A 392 -39.29 -2.54 16.86
CA GLN A 392 -38.73 -3.90 16.87
C GLN A 392 -37.38 -3.96 17.59
N ALA A 393 -36.48 -3.02 17.34
CA ALA A 393 -35.20 -2.96 18.03
C ALA A 393 -35.36 -2.60 19.52
N ALA A 394 -36.26 -1.68 19.85
CA ALA A 394 -36.54 -1.26 21.22
C ALA A 394 -37.19 -2.34 22.09
N ALA A 395 -37.70 -3.42 21.49
CA ALA A 395 -38.26 -4.56 22.22
C ALA A 395 -37.21 -5.31 23.06
N GLN A 396 -35.92 -5.12 22.79
CA GLN A 396 -34.82 -5.73 23.55
C GLN A 396 -33.73 -4.71 23.85
N THR A 397 -33.03 -4.87 24.97
CA THR A 397 -31.77 -4.15 25.20
C THR A 397 -30.67 -4.74 24.33
N ASP A 398 -29.60 -3.97 24.09
CA ASP A 398 -28.46 -4.45 23.29
C ASP A 398 -27.83 -5.73 23.85
N LEU A 399 -27.74 -5.84 25.18
CA LEU A 399 -27.24 -7.03 25.84
C LEU A 399 -28.18 -8.22 25.66
N ALA A 400 -29.49 -8.03 25.86
CA ALA A 400 -30.48 -9.09 25.73
C ALA A 400 -30.53 -9.63 24.29
N ALA A 401 -30.53 -8.74 23.29
CA ALA A 401 -30.49 -9.12 21.88
C ALA A 401 -29.19 -9.86 21.53
N ALA A 402 -28.04 -9.42 22.06
CA ALA A 402 -26.77 -10.11 21.87
C ALA A 402 -26.76 -11.50 22.52
N GLN A 403 -27.29 -11.65 23.73
CA GLN A 403 -27.40 -12.94 24.42
C GLN A 403 -28.31 -13.91 23.65
N ALA A 404 -29.47 -13.44 23.20
CA ALA A 404 -30.38 -14.24 22.37
C ALA A 404 -29.71 -14.70 21.06
N MET A 405 -28.97 -13.82 20.39
CA MET A 405 -28.20 -14.17 19.19
C MET A 405 -27.11 -15.21 19.51
N GLN A 406 -26.36 -15.05 20.61
CA GLN A 406 -25.32 -16.02 20.98
C GLN A 406 -25.91 -17.39 21.35
N GLN A 407 -27.05 -17.44 22.05
CA GLN A 407 -27.76 -18.68 22.37
C GLN A 407 -28.21 -19.40 21.09
N ALA A 408 -28.85 -18.68 20.16
CA ALA A 408 -29.27 -19.24 18.88
C ALA A 408 -28.07 -19.73 18.05
N LYS A 409 -26.96 -18.98 18.07
CA LYS A 409 -25.70 -19.39 17.41
C LYS A 409 -25.12 -20.66 18.05
N ALA A 410 -25.08 -20.76 19.38
CA ALA A 410 -24.58 -21.94 20.07
C ALA A 410 -25.45 -23.17 19.74
N ALA A 411 -26.78 -23.02 19.72
CA ALA A 411 -27.71 -24.07 19.32
C ALA A 411 -27.51 -24.51 17.85
N LEU A 412 -27.23 -23.58 16.95
CA LEU A 412 -26.87 -23.88 15.56
C LEU A 412 -25.57 -24.71 15.49
N PHE A 413 -24.53 -24.28 16.20
CA PHE A 413 -23.22 -24.93 16.19
C PHE A 413 -23.23 -26.32 16.83
N ALA A 414 -24.02 -26.53 17.89
CA ALA A 414 -24.20 -27.84 18.49
C ALA A 414 -24.69 -28.89 17.48
N ARG A 415 -25.47 -28.47 16.47
CA ARG A 415 -25.97 -29.34 15.40
C ARG A 415 -24.92 -29.68 14.34
N PHE A 416 -23.86 -28.89 14.22
CA PHE A 416 -22.73 -29.22 13.34
C PHE A 416 -21.87 -30.34 13.93
N ASN A 417 -21.80 -30.37 15.27
CA ASN A 417 -20.95 -31.31 16.02
C ASN A 417 -21.71 -32.54 16.53
N ALA A 418 -23.01 -32.66 16.26
CA ALA A 418 -23.78 -33.82 16.66
C ALA A 418 -23.26 -35.07 15.90
N PRO A 419 -22.91 -36.17 16.61
CA PRO A 419 -22.46 -37.38 15.95
C PRO A 419 -23.52 -37.86 14.97
N ARG A 420 -23.12 -38.20 13.74
CA ARG A 420 -23.98 -38.85 12.76
C ARG A 420 -24.50 -40.13 13.41
N GLN A 421 -25.80 -40.20 13.74
CA GLN A 421 -26.45 -41.48 13.97
C GLN A 421 -26.27 -42.27 12.67
N GLN A 422 -25.49 -43.35 12.74
CA GLN A 422 -25.36 -44.31 11.66
C GLN A 422 -26.77 -44.89 11.43
N ALA A 423 -27.32 -44.61 10.25
CA ALA A 423 -28.53 -45.25 9.74
C ALA A 423 -28.13 -46.45 8.89
#